data_AF-A0A5E4LVA2-F1
#
_entry.id   AF-A0A5E4LVA2-F1
#
_cell.length_a   1.000
_cell.length_b   1.000
_cell.length_c   1.000
_cell.angle_alpha   90.00
_cell.angle_beta   90.00
_cell.angle_gamma   90.00
#
_symmetry.space_group_name_H-M   'P 1'
#
loop_
_entity.id
_entity.type
_entity.pdbx_description
1 polymer ?
#
loop_
_entity_poly.entity_id
_entity_poly.type
_entity_poly.pdbx_seq_one_letter_code
_entity_poly.pdbx_strand_id
1 'polypeptide(L)'
;MKGEPKQVHVKRCGKHWQVQIVCDIGAVSEKKPIHKSVGIDLGLTTLVTCSDGTRLAEANRSLSRKKRGSINRVKAKEQLRRCHQRIKGKRSAYLHEVTQKLIDSYDLIYCLRRPKNQQYGQISFGKINT
;
A
#
# COMPACT_ATOMS: atom_id res chain seq x y z
N MET A 1 -4.87 16.61 14.09
CA MET A 1 -3.42 16.74 14.33
C MET A 1 -2.91 18.06 13.73
N LYS A 2 -2.18 18.86 14.52
CA LYS A 2 -1.45 20.04 14.04
C LYS A 2 0.01 19.61 13.89
N GLY A 3 0.58 19.74 12.69
CA GLY A 3 1.98 19.40 12.43
C GLY A 3 2.51 20.27 11.31
N GLU A 4 3.78 20.69 11.40
CA GLU A 4 4.39 21.57 10.41
C GLU A 4 4.74 20.80 9.14
N PRO A 5 4.26 21.22 7.96
CA PRO A 5 4.56 20.53 6.71
C PRO A 5 6.02 20.76 6.32
N LYS A 6 6.82 19.70 6.25
CA LYS A 6 8.23 19.75 5.83
C LYS A 6 8.41 19.49 4.34
N GLN A 7 7.56 18.66 3.76
CA GLN A 7 7.68 18.27 2.36
C GLN A 7 6.32 17.99 1.74
N VAL A 8 6.14 18.41 0.48
CA VAL A 8 4.92 18.15 -0.29
C VAL A 8 5.31 17.48 -1.60
N HIS A 9 4.71 16.33 -1.88
CA HIS A 9 4.79 15.65 -3.17
C HIS A 9 3.44 15.72 -3.88
N VAL A 10 3.43 16.36 -5.04
CA VAL A 10 2.24 16.44 -5.90
C VAL A 10 2.45 15.56 -7.12
N LYS A 11 1.53 14.63 -7.35
CA LYS A 11 1.57 13.71 -8.50
C LYS A 11 0.23 13.65 -9.20
N ARG A 12 0.26 13.74 -10.53
CA ARG A 12 -0.91 13.45 -11.37
C ARG A 12 -1.07 11.94 -11.59
N CYS A 13 -2.20 11.41 -11.16
CA CYS A 13 -2.59 10.00 -11.29
C CYS A 13 -3.85 9.90 -12.19
N GLY A 14 -3.63 9.89 -13.51
CA GLY A 14 -4.71 9.88 -14.49
C GLY A 14 -5.49 11.20 -14.48
N LYS A 15 -6.78 11.12 -14.14
CA LYS A 15 -7.67 12.28 -13.99
C LYS A 15 -7.62 12.90 -12.58
N HIS A 16 -6.97 12.25 -11.62
CA HIS A 16 -6.92 12.72 -10.24
C HIS A 16 -5.52 13.24 -9.91
N TRP A 17 -5.47 14.22 -9.01
CA TRP A 17 -4.23 14.64 -8.37
C TRP A 17 -4.12 13.96 -7.00
N GLN A 18 -2.91 13.52 -6.67
CA GLN A 18 -2.58 13.01 -5.35
C GLN A 18 -1.56 13.94 -4.73
N VAL A 19 -1.83 14.36 -3.50
CA VAL A 19 -0.95 15.20 -2.70
C VAL A 19 -0.56 14.40 -1.47
N GLN A 20 0.74 14.28 -1.23
CA GLN A 20 1.29 13.69 -0.02
C GLN A 20 2.04 14.78 0.71
N ILE A 21 1.67 15.00 1.97
CA ILE A 21 2.28 16.02 2.83
C ILE A 21 2.95 15.26 3.97
N VAL A 22 4.25 15.49 4.14
CA VAL A 22 5.00 14.98 5.29
C VAL A 22 4.99 16.08 6.33
N CYS A 23 4.37 15.81 7.46
CA CYS A 23 4.30 16.73 8.59
C CYS A 23 5.17 16.23 9.73
N ASP A 24 5.85 17.14 10.42
CA ASP A 24 6.43 16.86 11.73
C ASP A 24 5.31 16.92 12.77
N ILE A 25 5.18 15.86 13.55
CA ILE A 25 4.15 15.68 14.57
C ILE A 25 4.71 15.73 16.00
N GLY A 26 5.98 16.12 16.16
CA GLY A 26 6.62 16.25 17.48
C GLY A 26 6.99 14.91 18.12
N ALA A 27 7.31 14.94 19.43
CA ALA A 27 7.81 13.80 20.16
C ALA A 27 6.77 12.66 20.27
N VAL A 28 7.20 11.44 19.97
CA VAL A 28 6.38 10.23 20.06
C VAL A 28 6.21 9.84 21.53
N SER A 29 4.99 9.48 21.92
CA SER A 29 4.66 9.00 23.28
C SER A 29 5.51 7.79 23.69
N GLU A 30 5.78 7.67 24.99
CA GLU A 30 6.58 6.58 25.57
C GLU A 30 6.01 5.18 25.25
N LYS A 31 6.92 4.22 25.05
CA LYS A 31 6.57 2.82 24.72
C LYS A 31 5.93 2.15 25.93
N LYS A 32 4.72 1.59 25.76
CA LYS A 32 4.03 0.79 26.78
C LYS A 32 4.73 -0.57 26.99
N PRO A 33 4.61 -1.18 28.20
CA PRO A 33 5.06 -2.55 28.43
C PRO A 33 4.33 -3.55 27.50
N ILE A 34 5.05 -4.59 27.09
CA ILE A 34 4.59 -5.56 26.09
C ILE A 34 3.83 -6.68 26.79
N HIS A 35 2.57 -6.91 26.42
CA HIS A 35 1.76 -7.99 27.00
C HIS A 35 1.36 -9.06 25.98
N LYS A 36 1.21 -8.70 24.70
CA LYS A 36 0.87 -9.64 23.62
C LYS A 36 1.79 -9.49 22.41
N SER A 37 2.28 -10.62 21.91
CA SER A 37 3.14 -10.67 20.71
C SER A 37 2.66 -11.66 19.66
N VAL A 38 2.92 -11.36 18.38
CA VAL A 38 2.57 -12.23 17.24
C VAL A 38 3.66 -12.21 16.16
N GLY A 39 3.90 -13.36 15.51
CA GLY A 39 4.77 -13.50 14.35
C GLY A 39 3.96 -13.47 13.04
N ILE A 40 4.41 -12.68 12.06
CA ILE A 40 3.80 -12.62 10.72
C ILE A 40 4.77 -13.25 9.70
N ASP A 41 4.27 -14.22 8.92
CA ASP A 41 4.95 -14.79 7.76
C ASP A 41 4.41 -14.14 6.47
N LEU A 42 5.33 -13.63 5.63
CA LEU A 42 5.00 -12.84 4.44
C LEU A 42 5.05 -13.72 3.18
N GLY A 43 4.16 -14.72 3.09
CA GLY A 43 3.97 -15.55 1.92
C GLY A 43 2.57 -15.39 1.33
N LEU A 44 2.33 -14.42 0.41
CA LEU A 44 1.05 -14.31 -0.30
C LEU A 44 1.23 -14.12 -1.81
N THR A 45 0.54 -14.97 -2.57
CA THR A 45 0.77 -15.25 -4.00
C THR A 45 -0.14 -14.46 -4.95
N THR A 46 -1.29 -13.92 -4.55
CA THR A 46 -2.14 -13.07 -5.42
C THR A 46 -3.25 -12.41 -4.64
N LEU A 47 -3.57 -11.13 -4.89
CA LEU A 47 -4.48 -10.38 -4.01
C LEU A 47 -5.62 -9.57 -4.64
N VAL A 48 -5.88 -9.52 -5.96
CA VAL A 48 -7.03 -8.70 -6.44
C VAL A 48 -7.58 -9.05 -7.83
N THR A 49 -8.92 -9.09 -7.93
CA THR A 49 -9.73 -9.01 -9.17
C THR A 49 -10.50 -7.66 -9.19
N CYS A 50 -10.59 -6.99 -10.35
CA CYS A 50 -11.36 -5.75 -10.50
C CYS A 50 -12.87 -6.05 -10.53
N SER A 51 -13.68 -5.21 -9.88
CA SER A 51 -15.14 -5.38 -9.78
C SER A 51 -15.92 -5.03 -11.04
N ASP A 52 -15.26 -4.48 -12.07
CA ASP A 52 -15.82 -4.30 -13.43
C ASP A 52 -15.57 -5.53 -14.32
N GLY A 53 -15.23 -6.67 -13.71
CA GLY A 53 -14.92 -7.93 -14.39
C GLY A 53 -13.60 -7.92 -15.17
N THR A 54 -13.01 -6.75 -15.42
CA THR A 54 -11.85 -6.62 -16.30
C THR A 54 -10.59 -7.05 -15.57
N ARG A 55 -10.03 -8.19 -15.96
CA ARG A 55 -8.79 -8.70 -15.36
C ARG A 55 -7.62 -7.86 -15.86
N LEU A 56 -6.61 -7.64 -15.00
CA LEU A 56 -5.39 -6.91 -15.39
C LEU A 56 -4.74 -7.52 -16.65
N ALA A 57 -4.81 -8.84 -16.80
CA ALA A 57 -4.35 -9.56 -17.99
C ALA A 57 -5.13 -9.18 -19.27
N GLU A 58 -6.45 -9.00 -19.19
CA GLU A 58 -7.31 -8.63 -20.32
C GLU A 58 -7.06 -7.18 -20.75
N ALA A 59 -6.93 -6.26 -19.79
CA ALA A 59 -6.59 -4.87 -20.07
C ALA A 59 -5.20 -4.74 -20.74
N ASN A 60 -4.22 -5.51 -20.27
CA ASN A 60 -2.89 -5.59 -20.89
C ASN A 60 -2.95 -6.16 -22.32
N ARG A 61 -3.70 -7.25 -22.51
CA ARG A 61 -3.89 -7.89 -23.83
C ARG A 61 -4.59 -6.93 -24.81
N SER A 62 -5.63 -6.24 -24.35
CA SER A 62 -6.34 -5.22 -25.13
C SER A 62 -5.39 -4.12 -25.58
N LEU A 63 -4.59 -3.55 -24.67
CA LEU A 63 -3.61 -2.52 -25.00
C LEU A 63 -2.55 -3.00 -26.01
N SER A 64 -2.04 -4.23 -25.84
CA SER A 64 -1.03 -4.82 -26.72
C SER A 64 -1.52 -4.90 -28.18
N ARG A 65 -2.78 -5.30 -28.38
CA ARG A 65 -3.40 -5.43 -29.72
C ARG A 65 -3.69 -4.10 -30.42
N LYS A 66 -3.71 -2.96 -29.72
CA LYS A 66 -4.03 -1.66 -30.35
C LYS A 66 -2.81 -1.04 -31.04
N LYS A 67 -2.98 -0.57 -32.29
CA LYS A 67 -1.97 0.15 -33.08
C LYS A 67 -1.38 1.32 -32.28
N ARG A 68 -0.04 1.43 -32.26
CA ARG A 68 0.67 2.57 -31.63
C ARG A 68 0.19 3.90 -32.22
N GLY A 69 0.04 4.92 -31.38
CA GLY A 69 -0.47 6.24 -31.77
C GLY A 69 -1.99 6.33 -32.00
N SER A 70 -2.72 5.22 -32.12
CA SER A 70 -4.18 5.27 -32.35
C SER A 70 -4.95 5.81 -31.14
N ILE A 71 -6.06 6.51 -31.39
CA ILE A 71 -7.01 6.97 -30.36
C ILE A 71 -7.52 5.79 -29.51
N ASN A 72 -7.73 4.64 -30.15
CA ASN A 72 -8.16 3.41 -29.47
C ASN A 72 -7.09 2.87 -28.50
N ARG A 73 -5.80 3.04 -28.81
CA ARG A 73 -4.71 2.70 -27.87
C ARG A 73 -4.69 3.65 -26.68
N VAL A 74 -4.96 4.94 -26.87
CA VAL A 74 -5.06 5.91 -25.77
C VAL A 74 -6.18 5.51 -24.81
N LYS A 75 -7.37 5.17 -25.34
CA LYS A 75 -8.50 4.66 -24.55
C LYS A 75 -8.16 3.39 -23.77
N ALA A 76 -7.51 2.41 -24.42
CA ALA A 76 -7.08 1.17 -23.77
C ALA A 76 -6.03 1.40 -22.67
N LYS A 77 -5.10 2.34 -22.88
CA LYS A 77 -4.08 2.71 -21.88
C LYS A 77 -4.73 3.32 -20.64
N GLU A 78 -5.76 4.13 -20.82
CA GLU A 78 -6.52 4.71 -19.71
C GLU A 78 -7.29 3.64 -18.92
N GLN A 79 -7.91 2.67 -19.60
CA GLN A 79 -8.56 1.54 -18.92
C GLN A 79 -7.56 0.72 -18.09
N LEU A 80 -6.38 0.41 -18.65
CA LEU A 80 -5.33 -0.29 -17.92
C LEU A 80 -4.85 0.49 -16.69
N ARG A 81 -4.66 1.81 -16.82
CA ARG A 81 -4.30 2.69 -15.70
C ARG A 81 -5.34 2.64 -14.58
N ARG A 82 -6.63 2.71 -14.91
CA ARG A 82 -7.73 2.61 -13.93
C ARG A 82 -7.71 1.28 -13.20
N CYS A 83 -7.45 0.17 -13.90
CA CYS A 83 -7.29 -1.14 -13.28
C CYS A 83 -6.14 -1.14 -12.25
N HIS A 84 -4.96 -0.65 -12.63
CA HIS A 84 -3.83 -0.53 -11.71
C HIS A 84 -4.13 0.35 -10.49
N GLN A 85 -4.78 1.50 -10.71
CA GLN A 85 -5.12 2.41 -9.63
C GLN A 85 -6.09 1.79 -8.63
N ARG A 86 -7.10 1.06 -9.11
CA ARG A 86 -8.04 0.33 -8.24
C ARG A 86 -7.36 -0.80 -7.47
N ILE A 87 -6.55 -1.61 -8.12
CA ILE A 87 -5.78 -2.69 -7.48
C ILE A 87 -4.88 -2.11 -6.38
N LYS A 88 -4.15 -1.02 -6.67
CA LYS A 88 -3.31 -0.33 -5.69
C LYS A 88 -4.14 0.19 -4.52
N GLY A 89 -5.28 0.84 -4.80
CA GLY A 89 -6.18 1.38 -3.77
C GLY A 89 -6.71 0.29 -2.85
N LYS A 90 -7.26 -0.80 -3.41
CA LYS A 90 -7.76 -1.95 -2.64
C LYS A 90 -6.66 -2.58 -1.78
N ARG A 91 -5.46 -2.78 -2.33
CA ARG A 91 -4.32 -3.30 -1.56
C ARG A 91 -3.95 -2.38 -0.41
N SER A 92 -3.92 -1.08 -0.64
CA SER A 92 -3.62 -0.10 0.42
C SER A 92 -4.67 -0.09 1.52
N ALA A 93 -5.96 -0.17 1.15
CA ALA A 93 -7.07 -0.22 2.11
C ALA A 93 -7.02 -1.50 2.95
N TYR A 94 -6.84 -2.66 2.31
CA TYR A 94 -6.70 -3.93 3.00
C TYR A 94 -5.49 -3.94 3.94
N LEU A 95 -4.32 -3.47 3.47
CA LEU A 95 -3.14 -3.36 4.32
C LEU A 95 -3.41 -2.47 5.53
N HIS A 96 -4.05 -1.32 5.35
CA HIS A 96 -4.41 -0.42 6.45
C HIS A 96 -5.34 -1.11 7.45
N GLU A 97 -6.37 -1.82 6.98
CA GLU A 97 -7.30 -2.56 7.83
C GLU A 97 -6.57 -3.65 8.64
N VAL A 98 -5.71 -4.44 7.99
CA VAL A 98 -4.93 -5.49 8.65
C VAL A 98 -3.94 -4.90 9.65
N THR A 99 -3.20 -3.85 9.29
CA THR A 99 -2.26 -3.20 10.21
C THR A 99 -2.97 -2.59 11.40
N GLN A 100 -4.14 -1.98 11.20
CA GLN A 100 -4.94 -1.42 12.29
C GLN A 100 -5.34 -2.52 13.28
N LYS A 101 -5.92 -3.62 12.78
CA LYS A 101 -6.31 -4.76 13.62
C LYS A 101 -5.12 -5.36 14.39
N LEU A 102 -3.96 -5.44 13.74
CA LEU A 102 -2.75 -5.96 14.37
C LEU A 102 -2.24 -5.02 15.48
N ILE A 103 -2.19 -3.71 15.22
CA ILE A 103 -1.76 -2.72 16.21
C ILE A 103 -2.74 -2.67 17.39
N ASP A 104 -4.03 -2.78 17.14
CA ASP A 104 -5.05 -2.78 18.19
C ASP A 104 -4.96 -4.04 19.07
N SER A 105 -4.59 -5.18 18.47
CA SER A 105 -4.58 -6.48 19.15
C SER A 105 -3.26 -6.84 19.83
N TYR A 106 -2.13 -6.32 19.32
CA TYR A 106 -0.79 -6.71 19.75
C TYR A 106 0.08 -5.50 20.11
N ASP A 107 0.92 -5.67 21.12
CA ASP A 107 1.86 -4.63 21.57
C ASP A 107 3.23 -4.78 20.92
N LEU A 108 3.56 -5.98 20.43
CA LEU A 108 4.79 -6.28 19.71
C LEU A 108 4.52 -7.22 18.54
N ILE A 109 5.00 -6.86 17.35
CA ILE A 109 4.83 -7.65 16.13
C ILE A 109 6.21 -8.05 15.63
N TYR A 110 6.45 -9.35 15.45
CA TYR A 110 7.66 -9.88 14.85
C TYR A 110 7.40 -10.20 13.37
N CYS A 111 8.27 -9.71 12.48
CA CYS A 111 8.24 -10.10 11.08
C CYS A 111 9.25 -11.22 10.86
N LEU A 112 8.77 -12.43 10.59
CA LEU A 112 9.65 -13.53 10.21
C LEU A 112 9.93 -13.44 8.71
N ARG A 113 11.08 -12.87 8.37
CA ARG A 113 11.62 -12.95 7.02
C ARG A 113 12.40 -14.26 6.93
N ARG A 114 12.06 -15.19 6.04
CA ARG A 114 12.97 -16.32 5.73
C ARG A 114 14.28 -15.75 5.18
N PRO A 115 15.39 -15.80 5.94
CA PRO A 115 16.69 -15.40 5.41
C PRO A 115 17.20 -16.56 4.56
N LYS A 116 17.79 -16.28 3.38
CA LYS A 116 18.67 -17.26 2.75
C LYS A 116 20.01 -17.38 3.49
N ASN A 117 20.36 -16.40 4.34
CA ASN A 117 21.48 -16.45 5.28
C ASN A 117 21.27 -15.40 6.40
N GLN A 118 21.68 -15.79 7.60
CA GLN A 118 21.41 -15.22 8.93
C GLN A 118 21.55 -13.69 9.07
N GLN A 119 20.56 -13.04 9.70
CA GLN A 119 20.66 -12.21 10.92
C GLN A 119 19.29 -11.52 11.16
N TYR A 120 18.71 -11.70 12.35
CA TYR A 120 17.40 -11.17 12.72
C TYR A 120 17.52 -9.72 13.22
N GLY A 121 17.02 -8.77 12.43
CA GLY A 121 16.87 -7.38 12.86
C GLY A 121 15.51 -7.15 13.53
N GLN A 122 15.51 -6.62 14.75
CA GLN A 122 14.30 -6.22 15.48
C GLN A 122 13.79 -4.88 14.91
N ILE A 123 12.61 -4.88 14.30
CA ILE A 123 11.92 -3.64 13.92
C ILE A 123 10.76 -3.46 14.89
N SER A 124 10.85 -2.46 15.78
CA SER A 124 9.79 -2.14 16.74
C SER A 124 8.94 -0.98 16.20
N PHE A 125 7.66 -1.24 15.94
CA PHE A 125 6.68 -0.21 15.60
C PHE A 125 5.92 0.18 16.86
N GLY A 126 6.00 1.44 17.27
CA GLY A 126 5.25 1.99 18.40
C GLY A 126 3.83 2.39 17.97
N LYS A 127 2.87 2.25 18.89
CA LYS A 127 1.49 2.73 18.73
C LYS A 127 1.49 4.25 18.56
N ILE A 128 0.90 4.76 17.47
CA ILE A 128 0.63 6.19 17.27
C ILE A 128 -0.85 6.39 17.59
N ASN A 129 -1.17 7.22 18.60
CA ASN A 129 -2.55 7.56 18.93
C ASN A 129 -3.21 8.28 17.74
N THR A 130 -4.44 7.86 17.41
CA THR A 130 -5.37 8.63 16.58
C THR A 130 -6.22 9.53 17.46
#